data_AF-A0A803PTD3-F1
#
_entry.id   AF-A0A803PTD3-F1
#
_cell.length_a   1.000
_cell.length_b   1.000
_cell.length_c   1.000
_cell.angle_alpha   90.00
_cell.angle_beta   90.00
_cell.angle_gamma   90.00
#
_symmetry.space_group_name_H-M   'P 1'
#
loop_
_entity.id
_entity.type
_entity.pdbx_description
1 polymer ?
#
loop_
_entity_poly.entity_id
_entity_poly.type
_entity_poly.pdbx_seq_one_letter_code
_entity_poly.pdbx_strand_id
1 'polypeptide(L)'
;MTMPKELFSLVHYSFSFSQDTSVIPPFQLGWLSGFEDTVLSEVWEQSEEAWRYLLKELSSDDEADRVVVVVGDPSINIALMVHCLNLSKEWMGSFHLDSGSISIVDFPDGPAGKGVIRCINYTAHLGRWSIPITRTIENDEALKM
;
A
#
# COMPACT_ATOMS: atom_id res chain seq x y z
N MET A 1 -6.40 -11.95 32.47
CA MET A 1 -5.58 -12.66 31.45
C MET A 1 -6.21 -12.27 30.13
N THR A 2 -5.78 -11.13 29.60
CA THR A 2 -6.59 -10.32 28.68
C THR A 2 -5.77 -10.10 27.42
N MET A 3 -6.25 -10.61 26.29
CA MET A 3 -5.88 -10.16 24.95
C MET A 3 -7.05 -10.46 24.02
N PRO A 4 -7.89 -9.46 23.72
CA PRO A 4 -8.40 -9.25 22.38
C PRO A 4 -7.41 -8.32 21.66
N LYS A 5 -6.99 -8.68 20.45
CA LYS A 5 -6.12 -7.84 19.61
C LYS A 5 -6.84 -7.63 18.28
N GLU A 6 -7.27 -6.40 18.03
CA GLU A 6 -7.77 -5.95 16.75
C GLU A 6 -6.76 -6.28 15.64
N LEU A 7 -7.24 -6.95 14.59
CA LEU A 7 -6.40 -7.62 13.60
C LEU A 7 -6.83 -7.19 12.20
N PHE A 8 -6.27 -6.14 11.63
CA PHE A 8 -6.62 -5.74 10.27
C PHE A 8 -5.90 -6.63 9.23
N SER A 9 -6.65 -7.27 8.33
CA SER A 9 -6.09 -8.21 7.35
C SER A 9 -6.32 -7.71 5.93
N LEU A 10 -5.32 -7.07 5.32
CA LEU A 10 -5.37 -6.63 3.93
C LEU A 10 -5.26 -7.84 2.97
N VAL A 11 -6.38 -8.46 2.56
CA VAL A 11 -6.40 -9.58 1.59
C VAL A 11 -6.77 -9.06 0.20
N HIS A 12 -5.81 -9.07 -0.72
CA HIS A 12 -6.00 -8.65 -2.11
C HIS A 12 -6.52 -9.77 -3.02
N TYR A 13 -7.42 -9.42 -3.93
CA TYR A 13 -7.67 -10.12 -5.20
C TYR A 13 -7.61 -9.10 -6.34
N SER A 14 -6.85 -9.41 -7.40
CA SER A 14 -6.85 -8.62 -8.63
C SER A 14 -7.36 -9.45 -9.79
N PHE A 15 -8.28 -8.87 -10.58
CA PHE A 15 -8.74 -9.39 -11.86
C PHE A 15 -8.06 -8.57 -12.96
N SER A 16 -7.33 -9.23 -13.85
CA SER A 16 -6.56 -8.57 -14.91
C SER A 16 -7.49 -8.12 -16.04
N PHE A 17 -7.60 -6.81 -16.29
CA PHE A 17 -8.17 -6.30 -17.53
C PHE A 17 -7.03 -5.97 -18.50
N SER A 18 -7.02 -6.65 -19.64
CA SER A 18 -6.04 -6.44 -20.71
C SER A 18 -6.36 -5.10 -21.39
N GLN A 19 -5.53 -4.07 -21.19
CA GLN A 19 -5.52 -2.91 -22.08
C GLN A 19 -4.27 -2.94 -22.95
N ASP A 20 -4.49 -2.72 -24.24
CA ASP A 20 -3.53 -2.82 -25.32
C ASP A 20 -2.41 -1.77 -25.17
N THR A 21 -1.21 -2.20 -24.77
CA THR A 21 0.01 -1.37 -24.71
C THR A 21 0.64 -1.25 -26.10
N SER A 22 -0.07 -0.63 -27.04
CA SER A 22 0.57 -0.12 -28.26
C SER A 22 0.64 1.39 -28.19
N VAL A 23 1.87 1.91 -28.28
CA VAL A 23 2.27 3.32 -28.42
C VAL A 23 2.53 4.10 -27.13
N ILE A 24 3.65 3.83 -26.47
CA ILE A 24 4.41 4.86 -25.72
C ILE A 24 5.88 4.74 -26.11
N PRO A 25 6.51 5.77 -26.73
CA PRO A 25 7.92 5.74 -27.08
C PRO A 25 8.82 5.93 -25.83
N PRO A 26 10.07 5.48 -25.87
CA PRO A 26 10.92 5.45 -24.70
C PRO A 26 11.49 6.84 -24.37
N PHE A 27 11.39 7.19 -23.08
CA PHE A 27 12.26 8.10 -22.34
C PHE A 27 12.21 9.61 -22.66
N GLN A 28 11.58 10.40 -21.77
CA GLN A 28 12.11 11.69 -21.29
C GLN A 28 11.70 11.94 -19.83
N LEU A 29 12.61 11.67 -18.89
CA LEU A 29 12.57 12.15 -17.49
C LEU A 29 12.72 13.69 -17.49
N GLY A 30 11.67 14.42 -17.10
CA GLY A 30 11.72 15.87 -16.94
C GLY A 30 10.34 16.50 -16.77
N TRP A 31 9.42 16.23 -17.70
CA TRP A 31 8.03 16.71 -17.58
C TRP A 31 7.22 15.87 -16.58
N LEU A 32 7.49 14.56 -16.47
CA LEU A 32 6.73 13.67 -15.59
C LEU A 32 6.83 14.03 -14.10
N SER A 33 7.87 14.74 -13.64
CA SER A 33 8.02 15.12 -12.23
C SER A 33 6.80 15.91 -11.69
N GLY A 34 6.29 16.87 -12.46
CA GLY A 34 5.08 17.62 -12.07
C GLY A 34 3.80 16.80 -12.16
N PHE A 35 3.75 15.79 -13.04
CA PHE A 35 2.60 14.89 -13.18
C PHE A 35 2.59 13.85 -12.06
N GLU A 36 3.76 13.32 -11.70
CA GLU A 36 3.99 12.44 -10.56
C GLU A 36 3.63 13.13 -9.25
N ASP A 37 4.04 14.39 -9.05
CA ASP A 37 3.67 15.16 -7.86
C ASP A 37 2.17 15.43 -7.78
N THR A 38 1.51 15.71 -8.92
CA THR A 38 0.06 15.95 -8.96
C THR A 38 -0.70 14.67 -8.63
N VAL A 39 -0.38 13.56 -9.29
CA VAL A 39 -1.01 12.26 -9.04
C VAL A 39 -0.74 11.77 -7.61
N LEU A 40 0.49 11.96 -7.10
CA LEU A 40 0.84 11.61 -5.72
C LEU A 40 0.04 12.44 -4.70
N SER A 41 -0.24 13.71 -5.03
CA SER A 41 -1.10 14.57 -4.21
C SER A 41 -2.55 14.10 -4.20
N GLU A 42 -3.09 13.76 -5.37
CA GLU A 42 -4.46 13.24 -5.48
C GLU A 42 -4.62 11.91 -4.73
N VAL A 43 -3.66 10.99 -4.87
CA VAL A 43 -3.67 9.70 -4.15
C VAL A 43 -3.60 9.92 -2.65
N TRP A 44 -2.76 10.87 -2.19
CA TRP A 44 -2.65 11.24 -0.79
C TRP A 44 -3.97 11.78 -0.24
N GLU A 45 -4.57 12.78 -0.91
CA GLU A 45 -5.84 13.39 -0.49
C GLU A 45 -6.98 12.35 -0.45
N GLN A 46 -7.07 11.48 -1.46
CA GLN A 46 -8.05 10.40 -1.49
C GLN A 46 -7.83 9.39 -0.35
N SER A 47 -6.59 9.05 -0.03
CA SER A 47 -6.30 8.16 1.09
C SER A 47 -6.60 8.81 2.44
N GLU A 48 -6.41 10.12 2.59
CA GLU A 48 -6.72 10.84 3.82
C GLU A 48 -8.23 10.83 4.07
N GLU A 49 -9.02 11.08 3.02
CA GLU A 49 -10.48 11.02 3.12
C GLU A 49 -10.96 9.61 3.46
N ALA A 50 -10.44 8.58 2.78
CA ALA A 50 -10.78 7.19 3.05
C ALA A 50 -10.40 6.77 4.48
N TRP A 51 -9.23 7.18 4.97
CA TRP A 51 -8.79 6.91 6.33
C TRP A 51 -9.70 7.58 7.37
N ARG A 52 -10.04 8.86 7.17
CA ARG A 52 -10.97 9.58 8.05
C ARG A 52 -12.36 8.92 8.09
N TYR A 53 -12.84 8.43 6.95
CA TYR A 53 -14.09 7.69 6.87
C TYR A 53 -14.00 6.38 7.68
N LEU A 54 -12.94 5.59 7.51
CA LEU A 54 -12.71 4.37 8.27
C LEU A 54 -12.67 4.63 9.78
N LEU A 55 -11.93 5.65 10.22
CA LEU A 55 -11.88 6.02 11.64
C LEU A 55 -13.26 6.32 12.22
N LYS A 56 -14.11 7.04 11.47
CA LYS A 56 -15.47 7.36 11.90
C LYS A 56 -16.35 6.11 12.02
N GLU A 57 -16.27 5.19 11.06
CA GLU A 57 -17.03 3.94 11.11
C GLU A 57 -16.55 3.05 12.28
N LEU A 58 -15.23 3.01 12.52
CA LEU A 58 -14.62 2.21 13.59
C LEU A 58 -14.91 2.76 15.00
N SER A 59 -15.15 4.05 15.15
CA SER A 59 -15.43 4.69 16.45
C SER A 59 -16.92 4.68 16.84
N SER A 60 -17.79 4.10 16.02
CA SER A 60 -19.24 4.06 16.25
C SER A 60 -19.73 2.84 17.05
N ASP A 61 -18.85 1.89 17.40
CA ASP A 61 -19.23 0.63 18.05
C ASP A 61 -18.21 0.26 19.14
N ASP A 62 -18.68 0.12 20.39
CA ASP A 62 -17.84 -0.03 21.59
C ASP A 62 -17.36 -1.48 21.84
N GLU A 63 -17.78 -2.47 21.05
CA GLU A 63 -17.42 -3.87 21.27
C GLU A 63 -17.02 -4.58 19.96
N ALA A 64 -15.71 -4.83 19.81
CA ALA A 64 -15.08 -6.08 19.33
C ALA A 64 -13.77 -5.83 18.58
N ASP A 65 -12.86 -6.81 18.67
CA ASP A 65 -11.70 -6.94 17.79
C ASP A 65 -12.13 -6.88 16.31
N ARG A 66 -11.94 -5.72 15.66
CA ARG A 66 -12.30 -5.50 14.26
C ARG A 66 -11.13 -5.81 13.34
N VAL A 67 -11.47 -6.48 12.25
CA VAL A 67 -10.57 -6.79 11.14
C VAL A 67 -11.10 -6.05 9.93
N VAL A 68 -10.42 -4.98 9.50
CA VAL A 68 -10.72 -4.38 8.19
C VAL A 68 -9.72 -4.86 7.15
N VAL A 69 -10.28 -5.16 5.97
CA VAL A 69 -9.56 -5.55 4.78
C VAL A 69 -9.69 -4.42 3.78
N VAL A 70 -8.57 -3.85 3.35
CA VAL A 70 -8.53 -2.88 2.25
C VAL A 70 -7.94 -3.59 1.01
N VAL A 71 -8.46 -3.26 -0.17
CA VAL A 71 -7.98 -3.82 -1.44
C VAL A 71 -7.92 -2.68 -2.44
N GLY A 72 -6.79 -2.53 -3.13
CA GLY A 72 -6.56 -1.43 -4.04
C GLY A 72 -5.17 -1.48 -4.67
N ASP A 73 -4.83 -0.51 -5.48
CA ASP A 73 -3.49 -0.38 -6.07
C ASP A 73 -2.39 -0.25 -4.98
N PRO A 74 -1.15 -0.69 -5.21
CA PRO A 74 -0.02 -0.42 -4.31
C PRO A 74 0.07 1.04 -3.86
N SER A 75 -0.17 2.00 -4.76
CA SER A 75 -0.02 3.43 -4.48
C SER A 75 -0.99 3.92 -3.39
N ILE A 76 -2.27 3.55 -3.49
CA ILE A 76 -3.29 3.94 -2.49
C ILE A 76 -3.09 3.18 -1.16
N ASN A 77 -2.66 1.92 -1.21
CA ASN A 77 -2.38 1.16 0.01
C ASN A 77 -1.16 1.71 0.76
N ILE A 78 -0.13 2.14 0.04
CA ILE A 78 1.02 2.85 0.62
C ILE A 78 0.54 4.14 1.28
N ALA A 79 -0.27 4.94 0.59
CA ALA A 79 -0.79 6.20 1.13
C ALA A 79 -1.62 5.97 2.41
N LEU A 80 -2.55 5.02 2.40
CA LEU A 80 -3.32 4.60 3.57
C LEU A 80 -2.42 4.09 4.70
N MET A 81 -1.39 3.29 4.39
CA MET A 81 -0.45 2.81 5.40
C MET A 81 0.31 3.96 6.07
N VAL A 82 0.74 4.98 5.31
CA VAL A 82 1.38 6.18 5.86
C VAL A 82 0.45 6.90 6.84
N HIS A 83 -0.85 7.01 6.52
CA HIS A 83 -1.86 7.52 7.46
C HIS A 83 -2.01 6.66 8.71
N CYS A 84 -2.09 5.33 8.57
CA CYS A 84 -2.15 4.40 9.69
C CYS A 84 -0.97 4.57 10.66
N LEU A 85 0.22 4.86 10.13
CA LEU A 85 1.45 5.05 10.91
C LEU A 85 1.62 6.45 11.47
N ASN A 86 0.65 7.35 11.22
CA ASN A 86 0.70 8.76 11.57
C ASN A 86 1.98 9.44 11.05
N LEU A 87 2.33 9.14 9.81
CA LEU A 87 3.45 9.72 9.08
C LEU A 87 2.93 10.77 8.08
N SER A 88 3.83 11.66 7.65
CA SER A 88 3.53 12.67 6.64
C SER A 88 3.77 12.15 5.21
N LYS A 89 3.19 12.82 4.22
CA LYS A 89 3.20 12.43 2.80
C LYS A 89 4.60 12.11 2.24
N GLU A 90 5.63 12.78 2.75
CA GLU A 90 7.02 12.60 2.29
C GLU A 90 7.54 11.17 2.53
N TRP A 91 6.90 10.42 3.44
CA TRP A 91 7.25 9.04 3.74
C TRP A 91 6.69 8.02 2.75
N MET A 92 5.78 8.39 1.86
CA MET A 92 5.19 7.45 0.89
C MET A 92 6.26 6.72 0.07
N GLY A 93 7.31 7.42 -0.37
CA GLY A 93 8.42 6.83 -1.13
C GLY A 93 9.31 5.86 -0.34
N SER A 94 9.12 5.74 0.98
CA SER A 94 9.86 4.78 1.82
C SER A 94 9.27 3.37 1.75
N PHE A 95 8.09 3.22 1.16
CA PHE A 95 7.38 1.96 1.07
C PHE A 95 7.40 1.42 -0.36
N HIS A 96 7.48 0.10 -0.47
CA HIS A 96 7.32 -0.62 -1.71
C HIS A 96 6.38 -1.79 -1.46
N LEU A 97 5.27 -1.82 -2.19
CA LEU A 97 4.32 -2.93 -2.18
C LEU A 97 4.26 -3.53 -3.57
N ASP A 98 4.41 -4.84 -3.63
CA ASP A 98 4.24 -5.58 -4.87
C ASP A 98 2.77 -5.96 -5.06
N SER A 99 2.39 -6.16 -6.33
CA SER A 99 1.06 -6.64 -6.68
C SER A 99 0.75 -7.97 -6.01
N GLY A 100 -0.42 -8.06 -5.38
CA GLY A 100 -0.84 -9.25 -4.64
C GLY A 100 -0.09 -9.47 -3.33
N SER A 101 0.73 -8.51 -2.87
CA SER A 101 1.33 -8.59 -1.55
C SER A 101 0.32 -8.34 -0.43
N ILE A 102 0.56 -8.95 0.73
CA ILE A 102 -0.23 -8.75 1.95
C ILE A 102 0.59 -7.90 2.93
N SER A 103 -0.06 -6.90 3.52
CA SER A 103 0.52 -6.09 4.60
C SER A 103 -0.46 -6.05 5.78
N ILE A 104 0.06 -6.08 7.00
CA ILE A 104 -0.71 -6.16 8.23
C ILE A 104 -0.22 -5.04 9.16
N VAL A 105 -1.18 -4.20 9.57
CA VAL A 105 -0.97 -3.12 10.53
C VAL A 105 -1.91 -3.36 11.70
N ASP A 106 -1.37 -3.37 12.91
CA ASP A 106 -2.14 -3.50 14.15
C ASP A 106 -2.31 -2.15 14.81
N PHE A 107 -3.39 -2.01 15.58
CA PHE A 107 -3.69 -0.81 16.35
C PHE A 107 -3.83 -1.17 17.84
N PRO A 108 -2.71 -1.35 18.57
CA PRO A 108 -2.74 -1.80 19.96
C PRO A 108 -3.43 -0.80 20.90
N ASP A 109 -3.42 0.49 20.54
CA ASP A 109 -4.05 1.59 21.27
C ASP A 109 -5.43 1.97 20.69
N GLY A 110 -6.01 1.11 19.85
CA GLY A 110 -7.26 1.33 19.13
C GLY A 110 -7.10 2.11 17.82
N PRO A 111 -8.17 2.23 17.01
CA PRO A 111 -8.11 2.69 15.62
C PRO A 111 -7.63 4.13 15.45
N ALA A 112 -7.88 5.00 16.44
CA ALA A 112 -7.37 6.38 16.45
C ALA A 112 -5.89 6.48 16.91
N GLY A 113 -5.33 5.38 17.42
CA GLY A 113 -3.93 5.29 17.82
C GLY A 113 -2.98 5.11 16.65
N LYS A 114 -1.68 5.10 16.93
CA LYS A 114 -0.65 4.87 15.91
C LYS A 114 -0.58 3.38 15.55
N GLY A 115 -0.70 3.08 14.26
CA GLY A 115 -0.54 1.74 13.74
C GLY A 115 0.88 1.20 13.92
N VAL A 116 0.98 -0.12 14.07
CA VAL A 116 2.23 -0.88 14.17
C VAL A 116 2.27 -1.91 13.04
N ILE A 117 3.28 -1.82 12.18
CA ILE A 117 3.47 -2.81 11.12
C ILE A 117 3.83 -4.16 11.74
N ARG A 118 2.98 -5.17 11.54
CA ARG A 118 3.29 -6.57 11.86
C ARG A 118 3.96 -7.28 10.68
N CYS A 119 3.51 -6.96 9.48
CA CYS A 119 3.98 -7.57 8.24
C CYS A 119 3.83 -6.58 7.09
N ILE A 120 4.79 -6.57 6.15
CA ILE A 120 4.71 -5.72 4.97
C ILE A 120 5.20 -6.47 3.74
N ASN A 121 4.57 -6.19 2.60
CA ASN A 121 4.93 -6.72 1.28
C ASN A 121 5.10 -8.26 1.25
N TYR A 122 4.23 -8.98 1.94
CA TYR A 122 4.33 -10.44 2.03
C TYR A 122 3.74 -11.11 0.79
N THR A 123 4.59 -11.70 -0.03
CA THR A 123 4.20 -12.36 -1.30
C THR A 123 4.37 -13.88 -1.28
N ALA A 124 4.88 -14.48 -0.20
CA ALA A 124 5.18 -15.92 -0.17
C ALA A 124 3.94 -16.80 -0.32
N HIS A 125 2.75 -16.28 0.02
CA HIS A 125 1.47 -16.97 -0.21
C HIS A 125 1.16 -17.21 -1.70
N LEU A 126 1.84 -16.50 -2.63
CA LEU A 126 1.69 -16.67 -4.07
C LEU A 126 2.47 -17.90 -4.62
N GLY A 127 3.20 -18.62 -3.78
CA GLY A 127 3.96 -19.82 -4.16
C GLY A 127 5.02 -19.50 -5.20
N ARG A 128 5.00 -20.17 -6.36
CA ARG A 128 5.98 -19.92 -7.44
C ARG A 128 5.92 -18.49 -8.03
N TRP A 129 4.85 -17.76 -7.75
CA TRP A 129 4.66 -16.37 -8.19
C TRP A 129 5.07 -15.36 -7.13
N SER A 130 5.65 -15.81 -6.01
CA SER A 130 6.19 -14.91 -4.99
C SER A 130 7.33 -14.08 -5.56
N ILE A 131 7.38 -12.80 -5.19
CA ILE A 131 8.45 -11.91 -5.60
C ILE A 131 9.61 -12.07 -4.61
N PRO A 132 10.83 -12.41 -5.08
CA PRO A 132 11.97 -12.61 -4.20
C PRO A 132 12.39 -11.28 -3.56
N ILE A 133 12.76 -11.34 -2.28
CA ILE A 133 13.20 -10.17 -1.49
C ILE A 133 14.47 -9.55 -2.10
N THR A 134 15.31 -10.37 -2.71
CA THR A 134 16.48 -9.94 -3.48
C THR A 134 16.07 -9.51 -4.88
N ARG A 135 15.92 -8.20 -5.11
CA ARG A 135 16.00 -7.66 -6.47
C ARG A 135 17.40 -7.94 -7.00
N THR A 136 17.52 -8.65 -8.12
CA THR A 136 18.76 -8.70 -8.88
C THR A 136 19.02 -7.30 -9.42
N ILE A 137 20.11 -6.66 -8.99
CA ILE A 137 20.62 -5.41 -9.56
C ILE A 137 21.29 -5.74 -10.90
N GLU A 138 20.56 -6.36 -11.82
CA GLU A 138 21.06 -6.73 -13.13
C GLU A 138 19.91 -6.54 -14.10
N ASN A 139 19.87 -5.39 -14.80
CA ASN A 139 20.15 -5.35 -16.23
C ASN A 139 19.87 -3.98 -16.91
N ASP A 140 20.40 -2.86 -16.39
CA ASP A 140 20.35 -1.57 -17.11
C ASP A 140 21.59 -1.33 -18.02
N GLU A 141 22.58 -2.23 -18.02
CA GLU A 141 23.82 -2.08 -18.80
C GLU A 141 23.89 -2.98 -20.06
N ALA A 142 22.89 -3.82 -20.36
CA ALA A 142 22.93 -4.73 -21.51
C ALA A 142 22.31 -4.20 -22.82
N LEU A 143 22.22 -2.87 -22.98
CA LEU A 143 21.77 -2.25 -24.25
C LEU A 143 22.81 -1.31 -24.89
N LYS A 144 24.09 -1.46 -24.54
CA LYS A 144 25.21 -0.87 -25.29
C LYS A 144 26.15 -1.95 -25.82
N MET A 145 25.71 -2.69 -26.83
CA MET A 145 26.59 -3.27 -27.85
C MET A 145 25.93 -3.14 -29.21
#